data_AF-A0A354BK15-F1
#
_entry.id   AF-A0A354BK15-F1
#
_cell.length_a   1.000
_cell.length_b   1.000
_cell.length_c   1.000
_cell.angle_alpha   90.00
_cell.angle_beta   90.00
_cell.angle_gamma   90.00
#
_symmetry.space_group_name_H-M   'P 1'
#
loop_
_entity.id
_entity.type
_entity.pdbx_description
1 polymer ?
#
loop_
_entity_poly.entity_id
_entity_poly.type
_entity_poly.pdbx_seq_one_letter_code
_entity_poly.pdbx_strand_id
1 'polypeptide(L)'
;MMWGLNTRRGAMTIGLILLLTGAAQAQDDGHESNASLRGPFRFSIVKTCTDAVIGSTTHFYFNGTISYDGTGFAKLTQRGILVLPGSTSVLFEETADLTYFLKPNGSLVQEGTFVAADRSYTVTGVRMVGQIDAQGTIVMLSGPIPPEQEMVTAAGGVISQYFCGASGTAIRMR
;
A
#
# COMPACT_ATOMS: atom_id res chain seq x y z
N MET A 1 24.33 64.86 13.61
CA MET A 1 25.43 64.80 14.58
C MET A 1 25.62 63.33 14.94
N MET A 2 26.72 62.74 14.50
CA MET A 2 27.15 61.38 14.82
C MET A 2 27.48 61.28 16.32
N TRP A 3 27.05 60.21 16.97
CA TRP A 3 27.87 59.50 17.96
C TRP A 3 27.43 58.04 18.02
N GLY A 4 28.37 57.17 17.72
CA GLY A 4 28.23 55.73 17.86
C GLY A 4 28.65 55.28 19.25
N LEU A 5 28.11 54.15 19.68
CA LEU A 5 28.82 53.24 20.57
C LEU A 5 28.80 51.83 19.98
N ASN A 6 30.00 51.36 19.66
CA ASN A 6 30.35 49.99 19.40
C ASN A 6 29.92 49.09 20.56
N THR A 7 29.24 47.98 20.27
CA THR A 7 29.48 46.75 21.02
C THR A 7 29.54 45.56 20.07
N ARG A 8 30.68 44.87 20.13
CA ARG A 8 31.03 43.62 19.44
C ARG A 8 30.15 42.45 19.91
N ARG A 9 30.18 41.38 19.08
CA ARG A 9 29.86 39.96 19.34
C ARG A 9 28.41 39.60 19.01
N GLY A 10 28.12 38.62 18.16
CA GLY A 10 28.96 37.74 17.38
C GLY A 10 28.18 37.24 16.17
N ALA A 11 28.89 37.00 15.07
CA ALA A 11 28.35 36.27 13.94
C ALA A 11 28.05 34.84 14.41
N MET A 12 26.77 34.49 14.56
CA MET A 12 26.37 33.09 14.59
C MET A 12 26.30 32.60 13.15
N THR A 13 27.44 32.14 12.67
CA THR A 13 27.52 31.13 11.61
C THR A 13 26.87 29.86 12.14
N ILE A 14 25.57 29.70 11.90
CA ILE A 14 24.93 28.39 11.92
C ILE A 14 25.13 27.83 10.52
N GLY A 15 26.26 27.16 10.33
CA GLY A 15 26.35 26.14 9.32
C GLY A 15 25.56 24.94 9.81
N LEU A 16 24.58 24.48 9.02
CA LEU A 16 24.16 23.08 9.10
C LEU A 16 23.47 22.64 7.81
N ILE A 17 24.20 21.76 7.13
CA ILE A 17 23.79 20.70 6.21
C ILE A 17 23.10 21.21 4.93
N LEU A 18 23.93 21.35 3.89
CA LEU A 18 23.55 20.90 2.54
C LEU A 18 23.02 19.47 2.69
N LEU A 19 21.70 19.31 2.81
CA LEU A 19 21.08 18.05 2.50
C LEU A 19 21.40 17.85 1.03
N LEU A 20 22.38 17.00 0.79
CA LEU A 20 22.49 16.24 -0.43
C LEU A 20 21.10 15.68 -0.71
N THR A 21 20.27 16.45 -1.42
CA THR A 21 19.33 15.87 -2.36
C THR A 21 20.20 15.30 -3.46
N GLY A 22 20.94 14.25 -3.12
CA GLY A 22 21.16 13.20 -4.06
C GLY A 22 19.76 12.83 -4.47
N ALA A 23 19.36 13.27 -5.66
CA ALA A 23 18.54 12.39 -6.45
C ALA A 23 19.30 11.06 -6.35
N ALA A 24 18.76 10.12 -5.59
CA ALA A 24 18.95 8.73 -5.91
C ALA A 24 18.27 8.57 -7.27
N GLN A 25 18.90 9.12 -8.31
CA GLN A 25 18.97 8.49 -9.60
C GLN A 25 19.44 7.11 -9.22
N ALA A 26 18.50 6.16 -9.23
CA ALA A 26 18.86 4.77 -9.32
C ALA A 26 19.93 4.74 -10.39
N GLN A 27 21.16 4.47 -9.94
CA GLN A 27 22.27 4.16 -10.79
C GLN A 27 21.70 3.14 -11.76
N ASP A 28 21.53 3.55 -13.01
CA ASP A 28 21.14 2.71 -14.14
C ASP A 28 22.36 1.83 -14.46
N ASP A 29 22.80 1.08 -13.45
CA ASP A 29 23.64 -0.08 -13.65
C ASP A 29 22.72 -1.02 -14.41
N GLY A 30 22.99 -1.15 -15.71
CA GLY A 30 22.29 -2.00 -16.67
C GLY A 30 22.34 -3.49 -16.32
N HIS A 31 21.90 -3.82 -15.13
CA HIS A 31 21.53 -5.14 -14.69
C HIS A 31 20.01 -5.14 -14.72
N GLU A 32 19.43 -5.73 -15.76
CA GLU A 32 18.01 -6.06 -15.80
C GLU A 32 17.67 -6.78 -14.50
N SER A 33 17.01 -6.08 -13.59
CA SER A 33 16.52 -6.63 -12.34
C SER A 33 15.47 -7.68 -12.70
N ASN A 34 15.90 -8.93 -12.81
CA ASN A 34 15.07 -10.12 -12.99
C ASN A 34 14.23 -10.45 -11.73
N ALA A 35 13.84 -9.42 -10.96
CA ALA A 35 12.94 -9.57 -9.82
C ALA A 35 11.64 -10.16 -10.36
N SER A 36 11.45 -11.47 -10.17
CA SER A 36 10.25 -12.18 -10.57
C SER A 36 9.34 -12.32 -9.36
N LEU A 37 8.11 -11.81 -9.48
CA LEU A 37 7.04 -12.09 -8.54
C LEU A 37 6.59 -13.53 -8.74
N ARG A 38 7.20 -14.46 -8.01
CA ARG A 38 6.86 -15.88 -8.06
C ARG A 38 6.93 -16.50 -6.69
N GLY A 39 6.02 -17.40 -6.38
CA GLY A 39 5.95 -18.07 -5.10
C GLY A 39 5.27 -17.22 -4.04
N PRO A 40 5.34 -17.67 -2.78
CA PRO A 40 4.47 -17.15 -1.74
C PRO A 40 5.14 -16.04 -0.92
N PHE A 41 4.36 -15.03 -0.58
CA PHE A 41 4.75 -13.87 0.21
C PHE A 41 3.78 -13.72 1.37
N ARG A 42 4.29 -13.35 2.53
CA ARG A 42 3.48 -12.96 3.69
C ARG A 42 3.39 -11.45 3.74
N PHE A 43 2.19 -10.91 3.90
CA PHE A 43 1.98 -9.47 3.92
C PHE A 43 1.24 -8.99 5.15
N SER A 44 1.37 -7.70 5.43
CA SER A 44 0.56 -6.95 6.39
C SER A 44 0.23 -5.60 5.78
N ILE A 45 -1.05 -5.24 5.82
CA ILE A 45 -1.61 -4.04 5.19
C ILE A 45 -2.53 -3.35 6.19
N VAL A 46 -2.47 -2.02 6.18
CA VAL A 46 -3.51 -1.15 6.73
C VAL A 46 -4.27 -0.56 5.55
N LYS A 47 -5.60 -0.64 5.61
CA LYS A 47 -6.49 -0.05 4.60
C LYS A 47 -7.45 0.91 5.28
N THR A 48 -7.64 2.06 4.67
CA THR A 48 -8.58 3.08 5.12
C THR A 48 -9.58 3.30 4.00
N CYS A 49 -10.86 3.07 4.28
CA CYS A 49 -11.94 3.23 3.31
C CYS A 49 -12.91 4.29 3.80
N THR A 50 -13.32 5.18 2.90
CA THR A 50 -14.35 6.18 3.16
C THR A 50 -15.58 5.84 2.33
N ASP A 51 -16.73 5.70 3.00
CA ASP A 51 -18.00 5.49 2.31
C ASP A 51 -18.32 6.70 1.42
N ALA A 52 -18.61 6.44 0.15
CA ALA A 52 -18.80 7.49 -0.85
C ALA A 52 -20.10 8.31 -0.64
N VAL A 53 -21.06 7.79 0.11
CA VAL A 53 -22.37 8.41 0.34
C VAL A 53 -22.38 9.16 1.67
N ILE A 54 -21.98 8.51 2.76
CA ILE A 54 -22.04 9.11 4.12
C ILE A 54 -20.73 9.73 4.57
N GLY A 55 -19.62 9.50 3.86
CA GLY A 55 -18.30 10.06 4.21
C GLY A 55 -17.67 9.48 5.47
N SER A 56 -18.22 8.39 6.01
CA SER A 56 -17.67 7.72 7.19
C SER A 56 -16.42 6.94 6.83
N THR A 57 -15.36 7.10 7.61
CA THR A 57 -14.08 6.44 7.40
C THR A 57 -13.91 5.26 8.35
N THR A 58 -13.45 4.14 7.82
CA THR A 58 -13.13 2.93 8.58
C THR A 58 -11.71 2.47 8.31
N HIS A 59 -11.09 1.86 9.32
CA HIS A 59 -9.73 1.34 9.24
C HIS A 59 -9.73 -0.18 9.39
N PHE A 60 -9.01 -0.84 8.49
CA PHE A 60 -8.84 -2.28 8.46
C PHE A 60 -7.36 -2.58 8.66
N TYR A 61 -7.10 -3.56 9.52
CA TYR A 61 -5.77 -4.09 9.76
C TYR A 61 -5.81 -5.57 9.44
N PHE A 62 -5.02 -5.99 8.46
CA PHE A 62 -5.03 -7.38 8.03
C PHE A 62 -3.65 -7.86 7.62
N ASN A 63 -3.51 -9.17 7.69
CA ASN A 63 -2.35 -9.88 7.20
C ASN A 63 -2.81 -11.10 6.42
N GLY A 64 -1.91 -11.64 5.63
CA GLY A 64 -2.24 -12.75 4.76
C GLY A 64 -1.05 -13.30 4.02
N THR A 65 -1.37 -14.19 3.09
CA THR A 65 -0.41 -14.73 2.14
C THR A 65 -0.88 -14.49 0.73
N ILE A 66 0.03 -14.06 -0.13
CA ILE A 66 -0.19 -13.93 -1.56
C ILE A 66 0.81 -14.81 -2.29
N SER A 67 0.34 -15.65 -3.20
CA SER A 67 1.17 -16.53 -4.03
C SER A 67 1.09 -16.07 -5.46
N TYR A 68 2.22 -15.57 -5.97
CA TYR A 68 2.36 -15.14 -7.36
C TYR A 68 2.82 -16.32 -8.22
N ASP A 69 2.28 -16.44 -9.43
CA ASP A 69 2.62 -17.53 -10.35
C ASP A 69 3.87 -17.25 -11.20
N GLY A 70 4.27 -15.99 -11.34
CA GLY A 70 5.35 -15.54 -12.24
C GLY A 70 4.87 -15.14 -13.64
N THR A 71 3.58 -15.29 -13.94
CA THR A 71 2.98 -15.06 -15.26
C THR A 71 1.85 -14.02 -15.27
N GLY A 72 1.59 -13.37 -14.13
CA GLY A 72 0.62 -12.27 -14.03
C GLY A 72 -0.65 -12.60 -13.25
N PHE A 73 -0.70 -13.76 -12.58
CA PHE A 73 -1.79 -14.11 -11.67
C PHE A 73 -1.30 -14.36 -10.25
N ALA A 74 -2.12 -13.99 -9.29
CA ALA A 74 -1.84 -14.27 -7.89
C ALA A 74 -3.09 -14.74 -7.16
N LYS A 75 -2.87 -15.60 -6.16
CA LYS A 75 -3.92 -16.00 -5.22
C LYS A 75 -3.59 -15.48 -3.84
N LEU A 76 -4.57 -14.89 -3.20
CA LEU A 76 -4.41 -14.26 -1.89
C LEU A 76 -5.42 -14.84 -0.90
N THR A 77 -4.96 -15.04 0.32
CA THR A 77 -5.79 -15.32 1.49
C THR A 77 -5.42 -14.34 2.59
N GLN A 78 -6.41 -13.78 3.28
CA GLN A 78 -6.17 -12.81 4.33
C GLN A 78 -7.18 -12.89 5.47
N ARG A 79 -6.74 -12.39 6.61
CA ARG A 79 -7.56 -12.23 7.81
C ARG A 79 -7.26 -10.89 8.45
N GLY A 80 -8.29 -10.25 8.96
CA GLY A 80 -8.16 -8.95 9.56
C GLY A 80 -9.16 -8.62 10.64
N ILE A 81 -8.96 -7.43 11.18
CA ILE A 81 -9.91 -6.73 12.03
C ILE A 81 -10.34 -5.45 11.34
N LEU A 82 -11.63 -5.19 11.35
CA LEU A 82 -12.24 -3.89 11.11
C LEU A 82 -12.38 -3.19 12.46
N VAL A 83 -11.82 -1.99 12.58
CA VAL A 83 -11.99 -1.14 13.76
C VAL A 83 -13.03 -0.07 13.42
N LEU A 84 -14.21 -0.17 14.03
CA LEU A 84 -15.28 0.82 13.90
C LEU A 84 -15.14 1.88 14.99
N PRO A 85 -15.68 3.10 14.80
CA PRO A 85 -15.80 4.06 15.88
C PRO A 85 -16.55 3.45 17.08
N GLY A 86 -15.87 3.37 18.23
CA GLY A 86 -16.33 2.63 19.42
C GLY A 86 -15.40 1.45 19.75
N SER A 87 -15.60 0.79 20.89
CA SER A 87 -14.76 -0.35 21.33
C SER A 87 -15.10 -1.67 20.62
N THR A 88 -15.63 -1.61 19.39
CA THR A 88 -16.14 -2.76 18.66
C THR A 88 -15.22 -3.08 17.49
N SER A 89 -14.73 -4.32 17.43
CA SER A 89 -13.95 -4.83 16.31
C SER A 89 -14.65 -6.02 15.68
N VAL A 90 -14.64 -6.09 14.35
CA VAL A 90 -15.18 -7.23 13.60
C VAL A 90 -14.04 -7.98 12.93
N LEU A 91 -13.97 -9.29 13.12
CA LEU A 91 -13.02 -10.15 12.42
C LEU A 91 -13.57 -10.52 11.04
N PHE A 92 -12.71 -10.58 10.05
CA PHE A 92 -13.06 -11.04 8.71
C PHE A 92 -11.96 -11.92 8.13
N GLU A 93 -12.35 -12.78 7.20
CA GLU A 93 -11.45 -13.62 6.41
C GLU A 93 -11.88 -13.52 4.95
N GLU A 94 -10.91 -13.39 4.05
CA GLU A 94 -11.14 -13.17 2.62
C GLU A 94 -10.17 -13.99 1.78
N THR A 95 -10.62 -14.32 0.58
CA THR A 95 -9.79 -14.87 -0.49
C THR A 95 -9.93 -14.01 -1.73
N ALA A 96 -8.88 -13.93 -2.55
CA ALA A 96 -8.93 -13.22 -3.81
C ALA A 96 -8.11 -13.93 -4.89
N ASP A 97 -8.64 -13.90 -6.10
CA ASP A 97 -7.88 -14.14 -7.32
C ASP A 97 -7.56 -12.77 -7.93
N LEU A 98 -6.27 -12.55 -8.18
CA LEU A 98 -5.73 -11.28 -8.63
C LEU A 98 -5.02 -11.46 -9.98
N THR A 99 -5.05 -10.42 -10.79
CA THR A 99 -4.11 -10.21 -11.89
C THR A 99 -3.09 -9.17 -11.48
N TYR A 100 -1.86 -9.27 -12.00
CA TYR A 100 -0.84 -8.28 -11.76
C TYR A 100 0.04 -8.04 -12.98
N PHE A 101 0.60 -6.84 -13.04
CA PHE A 101 1.56 -6.42 -14.04
C PHE A 101 2.80 -5.85 -13.36
N LEU A 102 3.94 -6.50 -13.60
CA LEU A 102 5.24 -6.07 -13.10
C LEU A 102 6.06 -5.46 -14.23
N LYS A 103 6.45 -4.20 -14.08
CA LYS A 103 7.34 -3.51 -15.00
C LYS A 103 8.80 -3.85 -14.72
N PRO A 104 9.69 -3.75 -15.72
CA PRO A 104 11.13 -4.01 -15.53
C PRO A 104 11.78 -3.14 -14.44
N ASN A 105 11.26 -1.94 -14.21
CA ASN A 105 11.72 -1.04 -13.15
C ASN A 105 11.20 -1.41 -11.74
N GLY A 106 10.57 -2.57 -11.58
CA GLY A 106 10.02 -3.07 -10.31
C GLY A 106 8.66 -2.51 -9.92
N SER A 107 8.08 -1.61 -10.71
CA SER A 107 6.74 -1.08 -10.45
C SER A 107 5.68 -2.15 -10.71
N LEU A 108 4.77 -2.33 -9.75
CA LEU A 108 3.72 -3.32 -9.74
C LEU A 108 2.34 -2.64 -9.76
N VAL A 109 1.42 -3.18 -10.52
CA VAL A 109 -0.03 -2.94 -10.38
C VAL A 109 -0.71 -4.29 -10.25
N GLN A 110 -1.62 -4.44 -9.30
CA GLN A 110 -2.41 -5.66 -9.11
C GLN A 110 -3.86 -5.32 -8.81
N GLU A 111 -4.77 -6.12 -9.35
CA GLU A 111 -6.21 -5.88 -9.35
C GLU A 111 -6.95 -7.20 -9.15
N GLY A 112 -8.15 -7.16 -8.59
CA GLY A 112 -8.98 -8.36 -8.53
C GLY A 112 -10.22 -8.25 -7.66
N THR A 113 -10.80 -9.40 -7.41
CA THR A 113 -12.06 -9.55 -6.67
C THR A 113 -11.81 -10.31 -5.39
N PHE A 114 -12.26 -9.74 -4.28
CA PHE A 114 -12.15 -10.33 -2.96
C PHE A 114 -13.50 -10.91 -2.56
N VAL A 115 -13.48 -12.09 -1.97
CA VAL A 115 -14.67 -12.79 -1.51
C VAL A 115 -14.47 -13.17 -0.05
N ALA A 116 -15.44 -12.83 0.79
CA ALA A 116 -15.45 -13.25 2.18
C ALA A 116 -15.46 -14.79 2.25
N ALA A 117 -14.71 -15.37 3.19
CA ALA A 117 -14.61 -16.83 3.32
C ALA A 117 -15.97 -17.50 3.59
N ASP A 118 -16.85 -16.82 4.31
CA ASP A 118 -18.23 -17.22 4.58
C ASP A 118 -19.23 -16.84 3.46
N ARG A 119 -18.74 -16.22 2.38
CA ARG A 119 -19.51 -15.71 1.24
C ARG A 119 -20.54 -14.63 1.60
N SER A 120 -20.36 -13.95 2.73
CA SER A 120 -21.27 -12.88 3.18
C SER A 120 -21.19 -11.63 2.31
N TYR A 121 -20.06 -11.38 1.63
CA TYR A 121 -19.90 -10.28 0.69
C TYR A 121 -18.81 -10.54 -0.38
N THR A 122 -18.80 -9.70 -1.41
CA THR A 122 -17.79 -9.62 -2.45
C THR A 122 -17.34 -8.18 -2.62
N VAL A 123 -16.04 -7.95 -2.82
CA VAL A 123 -15.45 -6.64 -3.11
C VAL A 123 -14.85 -6.64 -4.51
N THR A 124 -15.25 -5.67 -5.34
CA THR A 124 -14.72 -5.48 -6.70
C THR A 124 -14.15 -4.06 -6.87
N GLY A 125 -13.40 -3.85 -7.95
CA GLY A 125 -12.70 -2.58 -8.19
C GLY A 125 -11.45 -2.40 -7.33
N VAL A 126 -11.01 -3.45 -6.62
CA VAL A 126 -9.82 -3.37 -5.78
C VAL A 126 -8.59 -3.29 -6.67
N ARG A 127 -7.81 -2.23 -6.47
CA ARG A 127 -6.54 -1.98 -7.15
C ARG A 127 -5.48 -1.62 -6.13
N MET A 128 -4.31 -2.22 -6.29
CA MET A 128 -3.12 -1.94 -5.48
C MET A 128 -1.95 -1.67 -6.42
N VAL A 129 -1.14 -0.69 -6.06
CA VAL A 129 0.12 -0.37 -6.72
C VAL A 129 1.27 -0.66 -5.77
N GLY A 130 2.44 -0.95 -6.31
CA GLY A 130 3.57 -1.31 -5.48
C GLY A 130 4.91 -1.18 -6.17
N GLN A 131 5.95 -1.51 -5.41
CA GLN A 131 7.33 -1.55 -5.85
C GLN A 131 8.00 -2.79 -5.26
N ILE A 132 8.57 -3.63 -6.12
CA ILE A 132 9.42 -4.74 -5.68
C ILE A 132 10.88 -4.28 -5.57
N ASP A 133 11.59 -4.84 -4.60
CA ASP A 133 13.03 -4.68 -4.48
C ASP A 133 13.77 -5.44 -5.60
N ALA A 134 15.04 -5.09 -5.80
CA ALA A 134 15.88 -5.70 -6.84
C ALA A 134 16.08 -7.21 -6.63
N GLN A 135 16.01 -7.67 -5.38
CA GLN A 135 16.16 -9.08 -4.99
C GLN A 135 14.88 -9.89 -5.18
N GLY A 136 13.75 -9.22 -5.44
CA GLY A 136 12.44 -9.85 -5.52
C GLY A 136 11.94 -10.40 -4.18
N THR A 137 12.48 -9.95 -3.05
CA THR A 137 12.17 -10.46 -1.70
C THR A 137 11.15 -9.63 -0.95
N ILE A 138 11.01 -8.34 -1.28
CA ILE A 138 10.13 -7.41 -0.59
C ILE A 138 9.31 -6.66 -1.62
N VAL A 139 8.00 -6.57 -1.38
CA VAL A 139 7.07 -5.76 -2.16
C VAL A 139 6.47 -4.70 -1.23
N MET A 140 6.70 -3.44 -1.54
CA MET A 140 5.95 -2.34 -0.94
C MET A 140 4.61 -2.23 -1.66
N LEU A 141 3.52 -2.21 -0.90
CA LEU A 141 2.15 -2.18 -1.42
C LEU A 141 1.45 -0.91 -0.96
N SER A 142 0.65 -0.33 -1.85
CA SER A 142 -0.14 0.86 -1.60
C SER A 142 -1.43 0.87 -2.42
N GLY A 143 -2.44 1.60 -1.97
CA GLY A 143 -3.58 1.94 -2.80
C GLY A 143 -3.22 3.01 -3.84
N PRO A 144 -3.98 3.15 -4.94
CA PRO A 144 -3.78 4.22 -5.91
C PRO A 144 -3.95 5.60 -5.29
N ILE A 145 -3.28 6.59 -5.86
CA ILE A 145 -3.43 8.01 -5.51
C ILE A 145 -3.82 8.78 -6.79
N PRO A 146 -5.00 9.39 -6.84
CA PRO A 146 -6.03 9.42 -5.80
C PRO A 146 -6.65 8.02 -5.55
N PRO A 147 -7.28 7.80 -4.38
CA PRO A 147 -8.03 6.58 -4.10
C PRO A 147 -9.06 6.28 -5.18
N GLU A 148 -9.11 5.04 -5.63
CA GLU A 148 -10.10 4.56 -6.59
C GLU A 148 -11.32 3.97 -5.87
N GLN A 149 -12.43 3.87 -6.60
CA GLN A 149 -13.69 3.37 -6.05
C GLN A 149 -13.70 1.84 -6.00
N GLU A 150 -14.02 1.32 -4.82
CA GLU A 150 -14.32 -0.09 -4.58
C GLU A 150 -15.81 -0.29 -4.32
N MET A 151 -16.33 -1.44 -4.74
CA MET A 151 -17.73 -1.83 -4.59
C MET A 151 -17.82 -3.04 -3.67
N VAL A 152 -18.60 -2.92 -2.59
CA VAL A 152 -18.91 -4.05 -1.70
C VAL A 152 -20.35 -4.48 -1.94
N THR A 153 -20.54 -5.72 -2.33
CA THR A 153 -21.86 -6.34 -2.54
C THR A 153 -22.08 -7.40 -1.46
N ALA A 154 -23.03 -7.15 -0.56
CA ALA A 154 -23.45 -8.13 0.42
C ALA A 154 -24.24 -9.27 -0.24
N ALA A 155 -24.27 -10.46 0.37
CA ALA A 155 -25.02 -11.62 -0.11
C ALA A 155 -26.52 -11.34 -0.30
N GLY A 156 -27.08 -10.38 0.46
CA GLY A 156 -28.46 -9.90 0.31
C GLY A 156 -28.68 -8.92 -0.86
N GLY A 157 -27.66 -8.64 -1.68
CA GLY A 157 -27.74 -7.74 -2.84
C GLY A 157 -27.58 -6.25 -2.52
N VAL A 158 -27.35 -5.89 -1.24
CA VAL A 158 -27.04 -4.51 -0.85
C VAL A 158 -25.66 -4.14 -1.37
N ILE A 159 -25.56 -2.99 -2.03
CA ILE A 159 -24.33 -2.48 -2.64
C ILE A 159 -23.90 -1.21 -1.91
N SER A 160 -22.63 -1.15 -1.53
CA SER A 160 -21.99 0.01 -0.92
C SER A 160 -20.74 0.39 -1.70
N GLN A 161 -20.42 1.67 -1.73
CA GLN A 161 -19.32 2.23 -2.52
C GLN A 161 -18.32 2.90 -1.59
N TYR A 162 -17.03 2.63 -1.78
CA TYR A 162 -15.97 3.14 -0.92
C TYR A 162 -14.81 3.68 -1.74
N PHE A 163 -14.17 4.74 -1.26
CA PHE A 163 -12.85 5.15 -1.73
C PHE A 163 -11.81 4.67 -0.74
N CYS A 164 -10.91 3.80 -1.19
CA CYS A 164 -9.97 3.12 -0.30
C CYS A 164 -8.52 3.48 -0.61
N GLY A 165 -7.78 3.86 0.42
CA GLY A 165 -6.33 3.90 0.44
C GLY A 165 -5.78 2.71 1.20
N ALA A 166 -4.60 2.23 0.84
CA ALA A 166 -3.93 1.14 1.54
C ALA A 166 -2.42 1.40 1.61
N SER A 167 -1.77 0.78 2.58
CA SER A 167 -0.31 0.75 2.69
C SER A 167 0.12 -0.51 3.42
N GLY A 168 1.19 -1.15 2.95
CA GLY A 168 1.73 -2.32 3.60
C GLY A 168 2.96 -2.87 2.90
N THR A 169 3.39 -4.02 3.37
CA THR A 169 4.56 -4.72 2.82
C THR A 169 4.28 -6.20 2.72
N ALA A 170 4.76 -6.83 1.65
CA ALA A 170 4.80 -8.27 1.49
C ALA A 170 6.27 -8.74 1.45
N ILE A 171 6.57 -9.81 2.17
CA ILE A 171 7.92 -10.39 2.26
C ILE A 171 7.86 -11.83 1.76
N ARG A 172 8.76 -12.19 0.85
CA ARG A 172 8.88 -13.53 0.29
C ARG A 172 9.12 -14.54 1.40
N MET A 173 8.36 -15.62 1.40
CA MET A 173 8.60 -16.75 2.29
C MET A 173 9.68 -17.65 1.69
N ARG A 174 10.61 -18.12 2.52
CA ARG A 174 11.68 -19.05 2.14
C ARG A 174 11.20 -20.49 2.20
#